data_AF-A0A968NVU2-F1
#
_entry.id   AF-A0A968NVU2-F1
#
_cell.length_a   1.000
_cell.length_b   1.000
_cell.length_c   1.000
_cell.angle_alpha   90.00
_cell.angle_beta   90.00
_cell.angle_gamma   90.00
#
_symmetry.space_group_name_H-M   'P 1'
#
loop_
_entity.id
_entity.type
_entity.pdbx_description
1 polymer ?
#
loop_
_entity_poly.entity_id
_entity_poly.type
_entity_poly.pdbx_seq_one_letter_code
_entity_poly.pdbx_strand_id
1 'polypeptide(L)'
;MIAAAHPSPQKLPFEQRIEQEFTIGSGIAPDLFAATIDFLEDTGYWEVHHALGLEVRPQWQTRKPYNFGVLACLQNEDNSLWQGKPEFPLINAKGKPQKYQSPAGSGSRTFLPHIPGSIRRQIADRYGVEVPMMGSFWDWLQQRPEIPVCFTEGGKKALALLSLGYVAIALYGVNGGYSKCKLTGGRSLIPDVAQFAVAGRKITLAFDQDAEAKTRSRVNVALWRFGSLLKAAECEVSIARWDGQHGKGVDDLIVRQGAAAFDRADQNALSLQHWQLWQRLENRLTYAASVRVHQADLTHLEIAHLPQTGIIATAAPKGTGKTKLTAQIVGVSESVLSAGHRIALMRNLCERLGLDYRGDLDRQGGRFINGSGYAMRVGFCVDAPA
;
A
#
# COMPACT_ATOMS: atom_id res chain seq x y z
N MET A 1 -47.11 -32.84 -23.56
CA MET A 1 -45.74 -32.42 -23.89
C MET A 1 -45.07 -31.99 -22.60
N ILE A 2 -44.13 -32.79 -22.11
CA ILE A 2 -43.37 -32.52 -20.88
C ILE A 2 -42.31 -31.49 -21.24
N ALA A 3 -42.39 -30.30 -20.64
CA ALA A 3 -41.34 -29.28 -20.79
C ALA A 3 -40.07 -29.79 -20.09
N ALA A 4 -39.04 -30.06 -20.89
CA ALA A 4 -37.72 -30.39 -20.38
C ALA A 4 -37.16 -29.18 -19.63
N ALA A 5 -36.95 -29.33 -18.32
CA ALA A 5 -36.20 -28.37 -17.53
C ALA A 5 -34.79 -28.26 -18.10
N HIS A 6 -34.42 -27.09 -18.61
CA HIS A 6 -33.02 -26.79 -18.94
C HIS A 6 -32.17 -26.98 -17.67
N PRO A 7 -31.10 -27.79 -17.69
CA PRO A 7 -30.21 -27.89 -16.55
C PRO A 7 -29.56 -26.52 -16.34
N SER A 8 -29.72 -25.97 -15.13
CA SER A 8 -28.96 -24.80 -14.70
C SER A 8 -27.46 -25.11 -14.86
N PRO A 9 -26.62 -24.17 -15.34
CA PRO A 9 -25.20 -24.44 -15.49
C PRO A 9 -24.61 -24.85 -14.14
N GLN A 10 -24.14 -26.09 -14.02
CA GLN A 10 -23.46 -26.57 -12.82
C GLN A 10 -22.28 -25.64 -12.55
N LYS A 11 -22.25 -25.02 -11.37
CA LYS A 11 -21.11 -24.22 -10.93
C LYS A 11 -19.90 -25.17 -10.81
N LEU A 12 -18.80 -24.82 -11.46
CA LEU A 12 -17.55 -25.56 -11.37
C LEU A 12 -17.13 -25.77 -9.90
N PRO A 13 -16.53 -26.93 -9.55
CA PRO A 13 -15.90 -27.17 -8.25
C PRO A 13 -14.93 -26.05 -7.86
N PHE A 14 -14.72 -25.84 -6.56
CA PHE A 14 -13.91 -24.74 -6.07
C PHE A 14 -12.46 -24.80 -6.58
N GLU A 15 -11.89 -26.00 -6.61
CA GLU A 15 -10.53 -26.29 -7.07
C GLU A 15 -10.35 -25.87 -8.52
N GLN A 16 -11.28 -26.27 -9.39
CA GLN A 16 -11.28 -25.91 -10.81
C GLN A 16 -11.47 -24.40 -11.01
N ARG A 17 -12.31 -23.75 -10.18
CA ARG A 17 -12.45 -22.28 -10.21
C ARG A 17 -11.15 -21.58 -9.82
N ILE A 18 -10.44 -22.08 -8.81
CA ILE A 18 -9.16 -21.54 -8.37
C ILE A 18 -8.08 -21.74 -9.44
N GLU A 19 -8.00 -22.94 -10.01
CA GLU A 19 -7.07 -23.23 -11.10
C GLU A 19 -7.29 -22.29 -12.29
N GLN A 20 -8.53 -22.14 -12.76
CA GLN A 20 -8.84 -21.20 -13.84
C GLN A 20 -8.53 -19.75 -13.47
N GLU A 21 -8.86 -19.32 -12.24
CA GLU A 21 -8.55 -17.97 -11.79
C GLU A 21 -7.05 -17.68 -11.77
N PHE A 22 -6.23 -18.64 -11.33
CA PHE A 22 -4.80 -18.45 -11.16
C PHE A 22 -4.07 -18.60 -12.51
N THR A 23 -4.34 -19.67 -13.24
CA THR A 23 -3.62 -19.98 -14.48
C THR A 23 -4.07 -19.07 -15.63
N ILE A 24 -5.37 -18.98 -15.89
CA ILE A 24 -5.93 -18.17 -16.99
C ILE A 24 -6.10 -16.72 -16.53
N GLY A 25 -6.73 -16.52 -15.37
CA GLY A 25 -7.06 -15.18 -14.88
C GLY A 25 -5.87 -14.37 -14.35
N SER A 26 -4.74 -15.01 -14.06
CA SER A 26 -3.52 -14.34 -13.58
C SER A 26 -2.25 -14.75 -14.35
N GLY A 27 -2.37 -15.55 -15.41
CA GLY A 27 -1.25 -15.92 -16.27
C GLY A 27 -0.19 -16.78 -15.58
N ILE A 28 -0.57 -17.56 -14.57
CA ILE A 28 0.35 -18.42 -13.82
C ILE A 28 0.56 -19.73 -14.59
N ALA A 29 1.81 -20.17 -14.74
CA ALA A 29 2.15 -21.43 -15.39
C ALA A 29 1.48 -22.60 -14.64
N PRO A 30 0.82 -23.54 -15.35
CA PRO A 30 0.07 -24.62 -14.69
C PRO A 30 0.91 -25.50 -13.76
N ASP A 31 2.16 -25.76 -14.11
CA ASP A 31 3.09 -26.53 -13.29
C ASP A 31 3.58 -25.77 -12.05
N LEU A 32 3.78 -24.46 -12.14
CA LEU A 32 4.05 -23.59 -10.99
C LEU A 32 2.83 -23.53 -10.06
N PHE A 33 1.62 -23.43 -10.62
CA PHE A 33 0.39 -23.52 -9.85
C PHE A 33 0.31 -24.85 -9.09
N ALA A 34 0.47 -25.98 -9.78
CA ALA A 34 0.41 -27.31 -9.18
C ALA A 34 1.50 -27.54 -8.12
N ALA A 35 2.68 -26.94 -8.29
CA ALA A 35 3.78 -27.03 -7.33
C ALA A 35 3.60 -26.14 -6.09
N THR A 36 2.68 -25.18 -6.11
CA THR A 36 2.59 -24.12 -5.10
C THR A 36 1.25 -24.06 -4.38
N ILE A 37 0.17 -24.48 -5.05
CA ILE A 37 -1.19 -24.40 -4.55
C ILE A 37 -1.64 -25.79 -4.14
N ASP A 38 -1.90 -25.94 -2.85
CA ASP A 38 -2.50 -27.14 -2.26
C ASP A 38 -3.95 -26.86 -1.86
N PHE A 39 -4.77 -27.90 -1.72
CA PHE A 39 -6.17 -27.76 -1.33
C PHE A 39 -6.43 -28.51 -0.03
N LEU A 40 -6.79 -27.75 1.00
CA LEU A 40 -7.14 -28.29 2.30
C LEU A 40 -8.66 -28.32 2.46
N GLU A 41 -9.23 -29.52 2.41
CA GLU A 41 -10.64 -29.74 2.72
C GLU A 41 -10.90 -29.73 4.23
N ASP A 42 -12.02 -29.15 4.63
CA ASP A 42 -12.46 -29.16 6.02
C ASP A 42 -13.32 -30.41 6.30
N THR A 43 -12.68 -31.53 6.67
CA THR A 43 -13.38 -32.83 6.81
C THR A 43 -14.28 -32.93 8.04
N GLY A 44 -14.27 -31.92 8.90
CA GLY A 44 -15.09 -31.85 10.11
C GLY A 44 -14.32 -31.58 11.39
N TYR A 45 -12.98 -31.65 11.34
CA TYR A 45 -12.09 -31.65 12.50
C TYR A 45 -11.18 -30.42 12.59
N TRP A 46 -11.64 -29.29 12.04
CA TRP A 46 -11.02 -27.97 12.23
C TRP A 46 -9.73 -27.72 11.45
N GLU A 47 -9.48 -28.51 10.41
CA GLU A 47 -8.25 -28.52 9.61
C GLU A 47 -7.89 -27.12 9.12
N VAL A 48 -8.85 -26.45 8.48
CA VAL A 48 -8.68 -25.08 7.98
C VAL A 48 -8.44 -24.06 9.11
N HIS A 49 -9.05 -24.25 10.27
CA HIS A 49 -8.84 -23.35 11.42
C HIS A 49 -7.44 -23.53 11.99
N HIS A 50 -6.99 -24.77 12.14
CA HIS A 50 -5.64 -25.10 12.60
C HIS A 50 -4.59 -24.58 11.63
N ALA A 51 -4.77 -24.77 10.31
CA ALA A 51 -3.86 -24.25 9.29
C ALA A 51 -3.77 -22.71 9.33
N LEU A 52 -4.88 -22.03 9.60
CA LEU A 52 -4.91 -20.57 9.76
C LEU A 52 -4.49 -20.10 11.17
N GLY A 53 -4.05 -21.00 12.06
CA GLY A 53 -3.63 -20.66 13.43
C GLY A 53 -4.75 -20.07 14.29
N LEU A 54 -6.02 -20.34 13.95
CA LEU A 54 -7.16 -19.85 14.71
C LEU A 54 -7.35 -20.71 15.98
N GLU A 55 -7.61 -20.06 17.12
CA GLU A 55 -7.87 -20.76 18.37
C GLU A 55 -9.19 -21.55 18.26
N VAL A 56 -9.11 -22.86 18.48
CA VAL A 56 -10.25 -23.78 18.51
C VAL A 56 -10.27 -24.49 19.86
N ARG A 57 -11.46 -24.65 20.44
CA ARG A 57 -11.66 -25.32 21.73
C ARG A 57 -12.59 -26.53 21.56
N PRO A 58 -12.10 -27.67 21.05
CA PRO A 58 -12.94 -28.82 20.67
C PRO A 58 -13.74 -29.41 21.84
N GLN A 59 -13.23 -29.29 23.07
CA GLN A 59 -13.88 -29.78 24.29
C GLN A 59 -15.15 -28.98 24.67
N TRP A 60 -15.27 -27.74 24.22
CA TRP A 60 -16.33 -26.82 24.64
C TRP A 60 -17.13 -26.23 23.47
N GLN A 61 -16.67 -26.43 22.23
CA GLN A 61 -17.31 -25.95 21.01
C GLN A 61 -17.70 -27.12 20.13
N THR A 62 -18.99 -27.42 20.08
CA THR A 62 -19.59 -28.43 19.19
C THR A 62 -19.86 -27.90 17.78
N ARG A 63 -19.69 -26.59 17.52
CA ARG A 63 -19.90 -25.93 16.22
C ARG A 63 -18.72 -25.04 15.85
N LYS A 64 -18.38 -25.04 14.55
CA LYS A 64 -17.33 -24.19 13.99
C LYS A 64 -17.66 -22.70 14.11
N PRO A 65 -16.73 -21.83 14.56
CA PRO A 65 -16.93 -20.38 14.54
C PRO A 65 -17.26 -19.90 13.13
N TYR A 66 -16.68 -20.55 12.12
CA TYR A 66 -16.91 -20.24 10.73
C TYR A 66 -16.72 -21.46 9.83
N ASN A 67 -17.45 -21.54 8.72
CA ASN A 67 -17.22 -22.57 7.70
C ASN A 67 -16.48 -21.94 6.53
N PHE A 68 -15.22 -22.32 6.33
CA PHE A 68 -14.40 -21.83 5.23
C PHE A 68 -14.57 -22.62 3.92
N GLY A 69 -15.22 -23.79 3.98
CA GLY A 69 -15.23 -24.74 2.87
C GLY A 69 -13.83 -25.28 2.62
N VAL A 70 -13.47 -25.42 1.34
CA VAL A 70 -12.10 -25.77 0.94
C VAL A 70 -11.19 -24.54 1.00
N LEU A 71 -9.94 -24.72 1.45
CA LEU A 71 -8.92 -23.69 1.47
C LEU A 71 -7.88 -23.96 0.38
N ALA A 72 -7.75 -23.04 -0.58
CA ALA A 72 -6.61 -23.04 -1.50
C ALA A 72 -5.39 -22.41 -0.81
N CYS A 73 -4.41 -23.25 -0.48
CA CYS A 73 -3.22 -22.94 0.30
C CYS A 73 -2.07 -22.51 -0.61
N LEU A 74 -1.62 -21.25 -0.49
CA LEU A 74 -0.37 -20.80 -1.08
C LEU A 74 0.77 -21.22 -0.13
N GLN A 75 1.52 -22.24 -0.51
CA GLN A 75 2.58 -22.83 0.32
C GLN A 75 3.97 -22.29 -0.05
N ASN A 76 4.80 -22.09 0.96
CA ASN A 76 6.23 -21.87 0.77
C ASN A 76 6.93 -23.19 0.40
N GLU A 77 8.19 -23.10 0.00
CA GLU A 77 9.03 -24.26 -0.35
C GLU A 77 9.17 -25.28 0.80
N ASP A 78 9.02 -24.85 2.06
CA ASP A 78 9.00 -25.71 3.25
C ASP A 78 7.61 -26.27 3.60
N ASN A 79 6.63 -26.13 2.69
CA ASN A 79 5.21 -26.47 2.85
C ASN A 79 4.46 -25.65 3.92
N SER A 80 5.08 -24.62 4.50
CA SER A 80 4.35 -23.73 5.41
C SER A 80 3.32 -22.89 4.65
N LEU A 81 2.14 -22.73 5.24
CA LEU A 81 1.09 -21.90 4.67
C LEU A 81 1.48 -20.41 4.75
N TRP A 82 1.54 -19.74 3.60
CA TRP A 82 1.75 -18.29 3.56
C TRP A 82 0.43 -17.50 3.59
N GLN A 83 -0.50 -17.83 2.69
CA GLN A 83 -1.90 -17.37 2.70
C GLN A 83 -2.82 -18.47 2.19
N GLY A 84 -4.03 -18.55 2.74
CA GLY A 84 -5.10 -19.39 2.23
C GLY A 84 -6.21 -18.55 1.61
N LYS A 85 -6.74 -19.00 0.48
CA LYS A 85 -7.96 -18.46 -0.13
C LYS A 85 -9.12 -19.43 0.12
N PRO A 86 -10.05 -19.10 1.02
CA PRO A 86 -11.17 -20.00 1.33
C PRO A 86 -12.26 -19.92 0.27
N GLU A 87 -13.01 -21.01 0.11
CA GLU A 87 -14.22 -21.03 -0.71
C GLU A 87 -15.27 -20.05 -0.17
N PHE A 88 -15.41 -20.00 1.15
CA PHE A 88 -16.28 -19.07 1.85
C PHE A 88 -15.42 -18.06 2.61
N PRO A 89 -15.28 -16.81 2.11
CA PRO A 89 -14.45 -15.79 2.75
C PRO A 89 -15.17 -15.10 3.92
N LEU A 90 -14.42 -14.79 4.97
CA LEU A 90 -14.90 -13.92 6.05
C LEU A 90 -15.34 -12.56 5.50
N ILE A 91 -16.38 -12.00 6.08
CA ILE A 91 -16.82 -10.63 5.77
C ILE A 91 -16.22 -9.68 6.79
N ASN A 92 -15.51 -8.66 6.31
CA ASN A 92 -14.92 -7.65 7.19
C ASN A 92 -15.99 -6.68 7.73
N ALA A 93 -15.60 -5.83 8.69
CA ALA A 93 -16.48 -4.82 9.30
C ALA A 93 -17.11 -3.82 8.30
N LYS A 94 -16.63 -3.76 7.06
CA LYS A 94 -17.18 -2.93 5.97
C LYS A 94 -18.07 -3.71 5.01
N GLY A 95 -18.47 -4.94 5.36
CA GLY A 95 -19.30 -5.79 4.51
C GLY A 95 -18.57 -6.37 3.30
N LYS A 96 -17.24 -6.26 3.21
CA LYS A 96 -16.47 -6.76 2.05
C LYS A 96 -15.84 -8.12 2.37
N PRO A 97 -15.84 -9.07 1.40
CA PRO A 97 -15.19 -10.36 1.58
C PRO A 97 -13.67 -10.19 1.68
N GLN A 98 -13.10 -10.79 2.71
CA GLN A 98 -11.66 -10.94 2.89
C GLN A 98 -11.21 -12.16 2.07
N LYS A 99 -10.71 -11.90 0.86
CA LYS A 99 -10.37 -12.93 -0.13
C LYS A 99 -9.24 -13.86 0.30
N TYR A 100 -8.32 -13.39 1.14
CA TYR A 100 -7.15 -14.15 1.60
C TYR A 100 -7.02 -14.07 3.11
N GLN A 101 -6.65 -15.19 3.72
CA GLN A 101 -6.36 -15.33 5.14
C GLN A 101 -4.88 -15.66 5.31
N SER A 102 -4.21 -14.98 6.25
CA SER A 102 -2.85 -15.33 6.65
C SER A 102 -2.90 -16.06 8.00
N PRO A 103 -2.02 -17.03 8.27
CA PRO A 103 -2.05 -17.72 9.56
C PRO A 103 -1.79 -16.76 10.72
N ALA A 104 -2.62 -16.83 11.76
CA ALA A 104 -2.55 -15.95 12.91
C ALA A 104 -1.19 -16.08 13.63
N GLY A 105 -0.67 -14.96 14.14
CA GLY A 105 0.60 -14.94 14.88
C GLY A 105 1.87 -14.97 14.03
N SER A 106 1.79 -15.23 12.73
CA SER A 106 2.98 -15.40 11.85
C SER A 106 3.76 -14.12 11.54
N GLY A 107 3.23 -12.95 11.92
CA GLY A 107 3.83 -11.66 11.57
C GLY A 107 3.83 -11.40 10.06
N SER A 108 4.71 -10.52 9.59
CA SER A 108 4.93 -10.33 8.14
C SER A 108 5.99 -11.31 7.65
N ARG A 109 5.68 -12.03 6.57
CA ARG A 109 6.52 -13.05 5.95
C ARG A 109 6.52 -12.87 4.43
N THR A 110 7.60 -13.24 3.76
CA THR A 110 7.64 -13.29 2.30
C THR A 110 7.02 -14.59 1.80
N PHE A 111 6.45 -14.55 0.60
CA PHE A 111 6.06 -15.77 -0.11
C PHE A 111 7.26 -16.30 -0.91
N LEU A 112 7.74 -17.49 -0.55
CA LEU A 112 8.86 -18.16 -1.18
C LEU A 112 8.38 -19.55 -1.66
N PRO A 113 7.61 -19.64 -2.76
CA PRO A 113 7.01 -20.89 -3.22
C PRO A 113 8.05 -21.89 -3.73
N HIS A 114 7.68 -23.17 -3.80
CA HIS A 114 8.48 -24.16 -4.51
C HIS A 114 8.55 -23.82 -6.01
N ILE A 115 9.78 -23.77 -6.56
CA ILE A 115 10.01 -23.44 -7.97
C ILE A 115 10.27 -24.72 -8.78
N PRO A 116 9.35 -25.14 -9.68
CA PRO A 116 9.52 -26.37 -10.46
C PRO A 116 10.57 -26.20 -11.56
N GLY A 117 11.10 -27.33 -12.06
CA GLY A 117 12.23 -27.34 -13.01
C GLY A 117 11.97 -26.63 -14.35
N SER A 118 10.71 -26.48 -14.78
CA SER A 118 10.32 -25.64 -15.92
C SER A 118 10.61 -24.16 -15.67
N ILE A 119 10.18 -23.63 -14.52
CA ILE A 119 10.43 -22.24 -14.12
C ILE A 119 11.91 -22.01 -13.85
N ARG A 120 12.61 -22.97 -13.23
CA ARG A 120 14.07 -22.88 -13.03
C ARG A 120 14.81 -22.73 -14.37
N ARG A 121 14.40 -23.46 -15.42
CA ARG A 121 14.95 -23.30 -16.77
C ARG A 121 14.65 -21.93 -17.36
N GLN A 122 13.43 -21.42 -17.22
CA GLN A 122 13.10 -20.07 -17.70
C GLN A 122 13.93 -18.98 -17.00
N ILE A 123 14.18 -19.13 -15.69
CA ILE A 123 15.05 -18.23 -14.92
C ILE A 123 16.50 -18.36 -15.42
N ALA A 124 16.98 -19.58 -15.66
CA ALA A 124 18.31 -19.84 -16.22
C ALA A 124 18.51 -19.13 -17.56
N ASP A 125 17.56 -19.31 -18.48
CA ASP A 125 17.58 -18.72 -19.82
C ASP A 125 17.50 -17.18 -19.76
N ARG A 126 16.67 -16.64 -18.86
CA ARG A 126 16.47 -15.19 -18.71
C ARG A 126 17.72 -14.46 -18.24
N TYR A 127 18.43 -15.03 -17.27
CA TYR A 127 19.59 -14.39 -16.66
C TYR A 127 20.94 -14.94 -17.15
N GLY A 128 20.94 -15.98 -18.00
CA GLY A 128 22.15 -16.61 -18.49
C GLY A 128 22.96 -17.29 -17.39
N VAL A 129 22.29 -17.90 -16.41
CA VAL A 129 22.91 -18.55 -15.24
C VAL A 129 22.46 -20.00 -15.11
N GLU A 130 23.29 -20.84 -14.50
CA GLU A 130 22.88 -22.20 -14.16
C GLU A 130 22.05 -22.22 -12.88
N VAL A 131 20.81 -22.70 -12.98
CA VAL A 131 19.90 -22.88 -11.84
C VAL A 131 19.87 -24.37 -11.47
N PRO A 132 20.16 -24.76 -10.21
CA PRO A 132 20.13 -26.16 -9.81
C PRO A 132 18.70 -26.72 -9.91
N MET A 133 18.55 -27.95 -10.42
CA MET A 133 17.22 -28.58 -10.57
C MET A 133 16.69 -29.20 -9.27
N MET A 134 17.56 -29.39 -8.27
CA MET A 134 17.25 -30.01 -6.99
C MET A 134 17.68 -29.08 -5.85
N GLY A 135 17.09 -29.29 -4.66
CA GLY A 135 17.36 -28.47 -3.47
C GLY A 135 16.62 -27.13 -3.47
N SER A 136 16.82 -26.35 -2.40
CA SER A 136 16.15 -25.07 -2.21
C SER A 136 16.55 -24.07 -3.30
N PHE A 137 15.56 -23.56 -4.03
CA PHE A 137 15.78 -22.48 -4.98
C PHE A 137 16.18 -21.18 -4.26
N TRP A 138 15.56 -20.90 -3.11
CA TRP A 138 15.74 -19.65 -2.39
C TRP A 138 17.10 -19.58 -1.69
N ASP A 139 17.60 -20.68 -1.12
CA ASP A 139 18.95 -20.74 -0.56
C ASP A 139 20.03 -20.55 -1.65
N TRP A 140 19.81 -21.13 -2.84
CA TRP A 140 20.66 -20.88 -3.99
C TRP A 140 20.64 -19.41 -4.42
N LEU A 141 19.45 -18.80 -4.48
CA LEU A 141 19.29 -17.38 -4.85
C LEU A 141 19.98 -16.43 -3.85
N GLN A 142 19.96 -16.73 -2.55
CA GLN A 142 20.64 -15.91 -1.54
C GLN A 142 22.13 -15.72 -1.87
N GLN A 143 22.77 -16.72 -2.45
CA GLN A 143 24.19 -16.73 -2.81
C GLN A 143 24.49 -16.06 -4.16
N ARG A 144 23.47 -15.51 -4.83
CA ARG A 144 23.53 -14.97 -6.20
C ARG A 144 23.09 -13.50 -6.25
N PRO A 145 23.83 -12.56 -5.64
CA PRO A 145 23.50 -11.14 -5.62
C PRO A 145 23.30 -10.52 -7.01
N GLU A 146 23.92 -11.10 -8.04
CA GLU A 146 23.84 -10.70 -9.44
C GLU A 146 22.44 -10.87 -10.06
N ILE A 147 21.61 -11.77 -9.50
CA ILE A 147 20.26 -12.03 -10.00
C ILE A 147 19.29 -10.98 -9.44
N PRO A 148 18.59 -10.22 -10.31
CA PRO A 148 17.60 -9.24 -9.88
C PRO A 148 16.40 -9.88 -9.17
N VAL A 149 15.84 -9.18 -8.19
CA VAL A 149 14.64 -9.62 -7.47
C VAL A 149 13.52 -8.59 -7.63
N CYS A 150 12.31 -9.05 -7.92
CA CYS A 150 11.12 -8.23 -7.98
C CYS A 150 10.24 -8.45 -6.74
N PHE A 151 9.83 -7.37 -6.06
CA PHE A 151 8.83 -7.46 -4.99
C PHE A 151 7.44 -7.05 -5.48
N THR A 152 6.44 -7.86 -5.16
CA THR A 152 5.03 -7.60 -5.50
C THR A 152 4.11 -7.66 -4.29
N GLU A 153 2.88 -7.16 -4.42
CA GLU A 153 1.81 -7.37 -3.44
C GLU A 153 0.93 -8.57 -3.82
N GLY A 154 0.92 -9.58 -2.95
CA GLY A 154 0.11 -10.79 -3.10
C GLY A 154 0.77 -11.87 -3.97
N GLY A 155 0.44 -13.12 -3.66
CA GLY A 155 1.09 -14.30 -4.26
C GLY A 155 0.87 -14.45 -5.76
N LYS A 156 -0.34 -14.19 -6.27
CA LYS A 156 -0.64 -14.33 -7.72
C LYS A 156 0.27 -13.47 -8.59
N LYS A 157 0.62 -12.28 -8.11
CA LYS A 157 1.52 -11.34 -8.81
C LYS A 157 2.94 -11.87 -8.90
N ALA A 158 3.46 -12.41 -7.81
CA ALA A 158 4.77 -13.04 -7.81
C ALA A 158 4.77 -14.30 -8.69
N LEU A 159 3.74 -15.14 -8.60
CA LEU A 159 3.63 -16.34 -9.43
C LEU A 159 3.51 -16.02 -10.92
N ALA A 160 2.78 -14.97 -11.30
CA ALA A 160 2.70 -14.51 -12.68
C ALA A 160 4.08 -14.09 -13.23
N LEU A 161 4.87 -13.39 -12.41
CA LEU A 161 6.24 -13.00 -12.77
C LEU A 161 7.20 -14.19 -12.83
N LEU A 162 7.14 -15.10 -11.86
CA LEU A 162 7.89 -16.36 -11.88
C LEU A 162 7.59 -17.17 -13.14
N SER A 163 6.33 -17.17 -13.59
CA SER A 163 5.88 -17.83 -14.83
C SER A 163 6.46 -17.23 -16.12
N LEU A 164 7.10 -16.06 -16.03
CA LEU A 164 7.83 -15.41 -17.11
C LEU A 164 9.36 -15.46 -16.92
N GLY A 165 9.83 -16.22 -15.92
CA GLY A 165 11.25 -16.32 -15.56
C GLY A 165 11.79 -15.15 -14.74
N TYR A 166 10.95 -14.24 -14.25
CA TYR A 166 11.38 -13.22 -13.28
C TYR A 166 11.49 -13.82 -11.89
N VAL A 167 12.53 -13.48 -11.11
CA VAL A 167 12.60 -13.89 -9.71
C VAL A 167 11.76 -12.92 -8.89
N ALA A 168 10.56 -13.34 -8.50
CA ALA A 168 9.61 -12.49 -7.79
C ALA A 168 9.25 -13.04 -6.40
N ILE A 169 9.15 -12.13 -5.43
CA ILE A 169 8.83 -12.42 -4.03
C ILE A 169 7.59 -11.60 -3.65
N ALA A 170 6.54 -12.26 -3.15
CA ALA A 170 5.35 -11.56 -2.69
C ALA A 170 5.43 -11.16 -1.23
N LEU A 171 4.82 -10.02 -0.94
CA LEU A 171 4.51 -9.55 0.41
C LEU A 171 3.00 -9.50 0.60
N TYR A 172 2.53 -9.54 1.86
CA TYR A 172 1.11 -9.35 2.19
C TYR A 172 0.57 -7.97 1.79
N GLY A 173 1.48 -7.02 1.56
CA GLY A 173 1.24 -5.65 1.13
C GLY A 173 2.56 -4.87 1.21
N VAL A 174 2.57 -3.63 0.71
CA VAL A 174 3.80 -2.79 0.69
C VAL A 174 4.45 -2.63 2.08
N ASN A 175 3.63 -2.59 3.13
CA ASN A 175 4.12 -2.49 4.51
C ASN A 175 4.66 -3.82 5.08
N GLY A 176 4.44 -4.95 4.40
CA GLY A 176 4.87 -6.27 4.85
C GLY A 176 6.37 -6.51 4.71
N GLY A 177 7.11 -5.67 3.97
CA GLY A 177 8.55 -5.84 3.78
C GLY A 177 9.41 -5.32 4.93
N TYR A 178 8.81 -4.63 5.91
CA TYR A 178 9.55 -4.03 7.02
C TYR A 178 8.72 -4.01 8.29
N SER A 179 9.40 -4.00 9.44
CA SER A 179 8.79 -3.87 10.76
C SER A 179 9.12 -2.52 11.39
N LYS A 180 8.36 -2.17 12.44
CA LYS A 180 8.63 -0.98 13.26
C LYS A 180 8.94 -1.45 14.68
N CYS A 181 10.11 -1.08 15.19
CA CYS A 181 10.46 -1.30 16.59
C CYS A 181 9.51 -0.48 17.48
N LYS A 182 8.83 -1.13 18.43
CA LYS A 182 7.90 -0.46 19.34
C LYS A 182 8.61 0.48 20.32
N LEU A 183 9.82 0.14 20.73
CA LEU A 183 10.60 0.90 21.72
C LEU A 183 11.24 2.16 21.10
N THR A 184 11.94 2.01 19.99
CA THR A 184 12.71 3.11 19.37
C THR A 184 11.92 3.86 18.30
N GLY A 185 10.83 3.27 17.79
CA GLY A 185 10.12 3.78 16.62
C GLY A 185 10.85 3.60 15.29
N GLY A 186 12.09 3.07 15.32
CA GLY A 186 12.91 2.76 14.16
C GLY A 186 12.28 1.68 13.28
N ARG A 187 12.68 1.64 12.00
CA ARG A 187 12.20 0.65 11.04
C ARG A 187 13.37 -0.16 10.51
N SER A 188 13.12 -1.43 10.25
CA SER A 188 14.08 -2.38 9.69
C SER A 188 13.35 -3.32 8.74
N LEU A 189 14.06 -3.82 7.72
CA LEU A 189 13.55 -4.91 6.89
C LEU A 189 13.19 -6.11 7.78
N ILE A 190 12.18 -6.87 7.39
CA ILE A 190 11.92 -8.16 8.05
C ILE A 190 13.04 -9.16 7.67
N PRO A 191 13.34 -10.18 8.50
CA PRO A 191 14.41 -11.14 8.21
C PRO A 191 14.26 -11.81 6.85
N ASP A 192 13.03 -12.19 6.49
CA ASP A 192 12.63 -12.76 5.20
C ASP A 192 13.04 -11.89 4.00
N VAL A 193 13.01 -10.56 4.12
CA VAL A 193 13.46 -9.65 3.05
C VAL A 193 14.95 -9.35 3.17
N ALA A 194 15.46 -9.23 4.40
CA ALA A 194 16.85 -8.86 4.67
C ALA A 194 17.85 -9.86 4.05
N GLN A 195 17.51 -11.16 4.03
CA GLN A 195 18.33 -12.20 3.38
C GLN A 195 18.54 -11.97 1.87
N PHE A 196 17.63 -11.22 1.22
CA PHE A 196 17.75 -10.88 -0.20
C PHE A 196 18.25 -9.45 -0.42
N ALA A 197 18.32 -8.61 0.61
CA ALA A 197 18.75 -7.23 0.52
C ALA A 197 20.26 -7.11 0.73
N VAL A 198 21.02 -7.47 -0.30
CA VAL A 198 22.49 -7.46 -0.30
C VAL A 198 23.03 -6.35 -1.20
N ALA A 199 24.22 -5.85 -0.86
CA ALA A 199 24.85 -4.75 -1.58
C ALA A 199 24.95 -5.03 -3.09
N GLY A 200 24.57 -4.04 -3.90
CA GLY A 200 24.60 -4.11 -5.36
C GLY A 200 23.47 -4.91 -6.02
N ARG A 201 22.67 -5.69 -5.28
CA ARG A 201 21.55 -6.43 -5.90
C ARG A 201 20.51 -5.48 -6.47
N LYS A 202 20.10 -5.74 -7.70
CA LYS A 202 19.00 -5.03 -8.38
C LYS A 202 17.66 -5.48 -7.81
N ILE A 203 16.88 -4.53 -7.34
CA ILE A 203 15.56 -4.77 -6.77
C ILE A 203 14.53 -3.89 -7.45
N THR A 204 13.61 -4.51 -8.18
CA THR A 204 12.45 -3.84 -8.76
C THR A 204 11.25 -3.94 -7.82
N LEU A 205 10.62 -2.81 -7.50
CA LEU A 205 9.36 -2.80 -6.75
C LEU A 205 8.19 -2.66 -7.72
N ALA A 206 7.39 -3.74 -7.88
CA ALA A 206 6.25 -3.81 -8.80
C ALA A 206 4.92 -3.98 -8.04
N PHE A 207 4.54 -2.94 -7.31
CA PHE A 207 3.29 -2.89 -6.53
C PHE A 207 2.10 -2.41 -7.37
N ASP A 208 0.89 -2.65 -6.85
CA ASP A 208 -0.38 -2.30 -7.51
C ASP A 208 -0.46 -0.82 -7.91
N GLN A 209 -1.06 -0.56 -9.09
CA GLN A 209 -1.36 0.79 -9.57
C GLN A 209 -2.73 1.26 -9.03
N ASP A 210 -2.73 1.90 -7.86
CA ASP A 210 -3.96 2.42 -7.25
C ASP A 210 -4.46 3.71 -7.92
N ALA A 211 -5.72 3.71 -8.34
CA ALA A 211 -6.39 4.88 -8.92
C ALA A 211 -6.84 5.91 -7.87
N GLU A 212 -7.18 5.47 -6.66
CA GLU A 212 -7.74 6.34 -5.61
C GLU A 212 -6.61 7.13 -4.92
N ALA A 213 -6.72 8.47 -4.93
CA ALA A 213 -5.63 9.36 -4.52
C ALA A 213 -5.16 9.14 -3.06
N LYS A 214 -6.08 8.88 -2.12
CA LYS A 214 -5.73 8.64 -0.71
C LYS A 214 -4.98 7.33 -0.55
N THR A 215 -5.40 6.28 -1.25
CA THR A 215 -4.74 4.97 -1.25
C THR A 215 -3.37 5.08 -1.90
N ARG A 216 -3.27 5.70 -3.08
CA ARG A 216 -2.00 5.98 -3.76
C ARG A 216 -1.01 6.73 -2.87
N SER A 217 -1.46 7.77 -2.17
CA SER A 217 -0.62 8.52 -1.23
C SER A 217 -0.06 7.64 -0.09
N ARG A 218 -0.90 6.80 0.52
CA ARG A 218 -0.45 5.86 1.57
C ARG A 218 0.52 4.81 1.04
N VAL A 219 0.23 4.25 -0.13
CA VAL A 219 1.09 3.27 -0.81
C VAL A 219 2.43 3.90 -1.15
N ASN A 220 2.46 5.10 -1.71
CA ASN A 220 3.70 5.83 -2.00
C ASN A 220 4.56 6.06 -0.76
N VAL A 221 3.95 6.40 0.38
CA VAL A 221 4.69 6.54 1.65
C VAL A 221 5.28 5.20 2.10
N ALA A 222 4.52 4.11 1.99
CA ALA A 222 5.00 2.77 2.33
C ALA A 222 6.13 2.33 1.39
N LEU A 223 5.96 2.56 0.08
CA LEU A 223 6.93 2.22 -0.96
C LEU A 223 8.23 2.99 -0.77
N TRP A 224 8.16 4.29 -0.48
CA TRP A 224 9.33 5.10 -0.17
C TRP A 224 10.08 4.58 1.06
N ARG A 225 9.36 4.22 2.13
CA ARG A 225 9.98 3.63 3.34
C ARG A 225 10.67 2.32 3.03
N PHE A 226 9.99 1.43 2.32
CA PHE A 226 10.53 0.12 1.97
C PHE A 226 11.76 0.27 1.06
N GLY A 227 11.65 1.03 -0.03
CA GLY A 227 12.75 1.32 -0.92
C GLY A 227 13.93 2.01 -0.23
N SER A 228 13.68 2.89 0.75
CA SER A 228 14.76 3.54 1.52
C SER A 228 15.51 2.56 2.41
N LEU A 229 14.81 1.57 3.00
CA LEU A 229 15.45 0.51 3.79
C LEU A 229 16.29 -0.41 2.90
N LEU A 230 15.79 -0.77 1.73
CA LEU A 230 16.56 -1.54 0.73
C LEU A 230 17.79 -0.75 0.23
N LYS A 231 17.64 0.57 0.02
CA LYS A 231 18.78 1.46 -0.31
C LYS A 231 19.81 1.54 0.82
N ALA A 232 19.37 1.51 2.07
CA ALA A 232 20.26 1.48 3.23
C ALA A 232 21.03 0.15 3.33
N ALA A 233 20.49 -0.93 2.77
CA ALA A 233 21.19 -2.20 2.54
C ALA A 233 21.99 -2.21 1.22
N GLU A 234 22.28 -1.04 0.66
CA GLU A 234 23.09 -0.84 -0.55
C GLU A 234 22.55 -1.51 -1.82
N CYS A 235 21.24 -1.80 -1.87
CA CYS A 235 20.61 -2.36 -3.07
C CYS A 235 20.37 -1.30 -4.17
N GLU A 236 20.35 -1.75 -5.42
CA GLU A 236 19.92 -0.96 -6.58
C GLU A 236 18.40 -1.00 -6.72
N VAL A 237 17.70 -0.07 -6.05
CA VAL A 237 16.23 -0.03 -6.03
C VAL A 237 15.64 0.78 -7.18
N SER A 238 14.76 0.15 -7.96
CA SER A 238 13.92 0.75 -8.99
C SER A 238 12.43 0.47 -8.72
N ILE A 239 11.55 1.24 -9.36
CA ILE A 239 10.10 1.14 -9.22
C ILE A 239 9.49 0.98 -10.62
N ALA A 240 8.95 -0.22 -10.88
CA ALA A 240 8.24 -0.52 -12.11
C ALA A 240 6.87 0.16 -12.11
N ARG A 241 6.48 0.68 -13.27
CA ARG A 241 5.24 1.43 -13.43
C ARG A 241 4.62 1.18 -14.80
N TRP A 242 3.30 1.22 -14.82
CA TRP A 242 2.47 1.12 -16.02
C TRP A 242 1.18 1.91 -15.81
N ASP A 243 0.38 2.06 -16.87
CA ASP A 243 -0.95 2.64 -16.76
C ASP A 243 -1.90 1.63 -16.07
N GLY A 244 -2.46 2.02 -14.92
CA GLY A 244 -3.39 1.18 -14.16
C GLY A 244 -4.67 0.78 -14.93
N GLN A 245 -5.01 1.46 -16.03
CA GLN A 245 -6.08 1.05 -16.93
C GLN A 245 -5.78 -0.30 -17.61
N HIS A 246 -4.51 -0.59 -17.85
CA HIS A 246 -4.05 -1.85 -18.44
C HIS A 246 -3.99 -3.00 -17.43
N GLY A 247 -4.18 -2.73 -16.14
CA GLY A 247 -4.17 -3.74 -15.08
C GLY A 247 -3.82 -3.12 -13.73
N LYS A 248 -4.57 -3.46 -12.67
CA LYS A 248 -4.26 -2.96 -11.33
C LYS A 248 -2.97 -3.61 -10.83
N GLY A 249 -2.92 -4.94 -10.89
CA GLY A 249 -1.75 -5.73 -10.59
C GLY A 249 -0.89 -6.00 -11.82
N VAL A 250 0.33 -6.48 -11.58
CA VAL A 250 1.21 -6.97 -12.66
C VAL A 250 0.64 -8.23 -13.32
N ASP A 251 -0.06 -9.09 -12.57
CA ASP A 251 -0.81 -10.23 -13.11
C ASP A 251 -1.90 -9.77 -14.08
N ASP A 252 -2.69 -8.77 -13.72
CA ASP A 252 -3.69 -8.18 -14.62
C ASP A 252 -3.04 -7.58 -15.88
N LEU A 253 -1.90 -6.89 -15.73
CA LEU A 253 -1.15 -6.31 -16.84
C LEU A 253 -0.69 -7.39 -17.82
N ILE A 254 -0.10 -8.47 -17.31
CA ILE A 254 0.40 -9.59 -18.12
C ILE A 254 -0.74 -10.25 -18.88
N VAL A 255 -1.87 -10.51 -18.22
CA VAL A 255 -3.03 -11.14 -18.88
C VAL A 255 -3.62 -10.26 -19.97
N ARG A 256 -3.70 -8.94 -19.74
CA ARG A 256 -4.36 -8.00 -20.68
C ARG A 256 -3.46 -7.52 -21.81
N GLN A 257 -2.17 -7.37 -21.58
CA GLN A 257 -1.22 -6.73 -22.51
C GLN A 257 -0.06 -7.65 -22.92
N GLY A 258 0.03 -8.85 -22.34
CA GLY A 258 1.09 -9.83 -22.60
C GLY A 258 2.36 -9.58 -21.79
N ALA A 259 3.27 -10.57 -21.79
CA ALA A 259 4.54 -10.56 -21.06
C ALA A 259 5.41 -9.33 -21.40
N ALA A 260 5.46 -8.96 -22.68
CA ALA A 260 6.25 -7.82 -23.17
C ALA A 260 5.83 -6.47 -22.52
N ALA A 261 4.62 -6.37 -21.98
CA ALA A 261 4.18 -5.17 -21.27
C ALA A 261 4.93 -5.00 -19.95
N PHE A 262 5.16 -6.08 -19.20
CA PHE A 262 5.94 -6.01 -17.98
C PHE A 262 7.44 -5.87 -18.29
N ASP A 263 7.96 -6.53 -19.33
CA ASP A 263 9.36 -6.34 -19.76
C ASP A 263 9.66 -4.85 -19.99
N ARG A 264 8.76 -4.13 -20.66
CA ARG A 264 8.88 -2.68 -20.85
C ARG A 264 8.78 -1.90 -19.53
N ALA A 265 7.89 -2.30 -18.62
CA ALA A 265 7.73 -1.64 -17.34
C ALA A 265 8.95 -1.80 -16.42
N ASP A 266 9.61 -2.96 -16.47
CA ASP A 266 10.85 -3.26 -15.73
C ASP A 266 12.05 -2.54 -16.35
N GLN A 267 12.20 -2.58 -17.69
CA GLN A 267 13.28 -1.86 -18.40
C GLN A 267 13.21 -0.33 -18.19
N ASN A 268 12.01 0.23 -18.10
CA ASN A 268 11.78 1.66 -17.86
C ASN A 268 11.53 1.98 -16.38
N ALA A 269 11.83 1.06 -15.46
CA ALA A 269 11.63 1.27 -14.04
C ALA A 269 12.45 2.48 -13.55
N LEU A 270 11.82 3.34 -12.75
CA LEU A 270 12.47 4.55 -12.25
C LEU A 270 13.31 4.22 -11.03
N SER A 271 14.52 4.77 -10.94
CA SER A 271 15.27 4.74 -9.66
C SER A 271 14.41 5.36 -8.55
N LEU A 272 14.61 4.91 -7.30
CA LEU A 272 13.84 5.42 -6.15
C LEU A 272 13.85 6.96 -6.06
N GLN A 273 14.98 7.59 -6.38
CA GLN A 273 15.13 9.05 -6.37
C GLN A 273 14.34 9.72 -7.50
N HIS A 274 14.44 9.21 -8.74
CA HIS A 274 13.67 9.74 -9.87
C HIS A 274 12.16 9.56 -9.66
N TRP A 275 11.76 8.40 -9.14
CA TRP A 275 10.38 8.16 -8.77
C TRP A 275 9.90 9.14 -7.70
N GLN A 276 10.69 9.40 -6.65
CA GLN A 276 10.31 10.37 -5.61
C GLN A 276 10.17 11.79 -6.17
N LEU A 277 11.06 12.20 -7.07
CA LEU A 277 10.93 13.46 -7.78
C LEU A 277 9.63 13.49 -8.56
N TRP A 278 9.37 12.47 -9.38
CA TRP A 278 8.15 12.37 -10.17
C TRP A 278 6.88 12.46 -9.31
N GLN A 279 6.83 11.77 -8.16
CA GLN A 279 5.72 11.89 -7.21
C GLN A 279 5.55 13.32 -6.68
N ARG A 280 6.65 14.05 -6.43
CA ARG A 280 6.57 15.46 -6.03
C ARG A 280 6.12 16.36 -7.18
N LEU A 281 6.48 16.04 -8.43
CA LEU A 281 6.04 16.75 -9.62
C LEU A 281 4.54 16.58 -9.85
N GLU A 282 4.01 15.36 -9.70
CA GLU A 282 2.57 15.09 -9.83
C GLU A 282 1.73 15.79 -8.76
N ASN A 283 2.27 15.91 -7.55
CA ASN A 283 1.60 16.62 -6.45
C ASN A 283 1.83 18.14 -6.49
N ARG A 284 2.35 18.70 -7.59
CA ARG A 284 2.44 20.15 -7.76
C ARG A 284 1.04 20.75 -7.84
N LEU A 285 0.87 21.96 -7.30
CA LEU A 285 -0.30 22.76 -7.65
C LEU A 285 -0.34 22.92 -9.16
N THR A 286 -1.37 22.36 -9.78
CA THR A 286 -1.66 22.50 -11.22
C THR A 286 -2.39 23.78 -11.54
N TYR A 287 -2.88 24.50 -10.52
CA TYR A 287 -3.42 25.84 -10.66
C TYR A 287 -2.30 26.81 -11.00
N ALA A 288 -2.37 27.39 -12.20
CA ALA A 288 -1.55 28.55 -12.52
C ALA A 288 -1.87 29.68 -11.54
N ALA A 289 -0.85 30.31 -10.97
CA ALA A 289 -1.04 31.47 -10.12
C ALA A 289 -1.72 32.58 -10.95
N SER A 290 -2.94 32.95 -10.56
CA SER A 290 -3.70 34.03 -11.20
C SER A 290 -2.99 35.38 -11.09
N VAL A 291 -2.24 35.58 -10.00
CA VAL A 291 -1.40 36.75 -9.77
C VAL A 291 -0.03 36.26 -9.32
N ARG A 292 1.03 36.68 -10.04
CA ARG A 292 2.42 36.43 -9.65
C ARG A 292 3.02 37.74 -9.16
N VAL A 293 3.58 37.69 -7.95
CA VAL A 293 4.19 38.85 -7.29
C VAL A 293 5.69 38.62 -7.14
N HIS A 294 6.49 39.59 -7.55
CA HIS A 294 7.95 39.53 -7.52
C HIS A 294 8.50 40.34 -6.35
N GLN A 295 8.12 39.97 -5.12
CA GLN A 295 8.52 40.69 -3.90
C GLN A 295 9.03 39.71 -2.84
N ALA A 296 10.07 40.12 -2.10
CA ALA A 296 10.68 39.31 -1.04
C ALA A 296 9.84 39.25 0.24
N ASP A 297 9.15 40.34 0.58
CA ASP A 297 8.19 40.42 1.68
C ASP A 297 6.80 40.77 1.14
N LEU A 298 5.84 39.89 1.38
CA LEU A 298 4.48 40.02 0.89
C LEU A 298 3.68 41.11 1.62
N THR A 299 4.16 41.66 2.74
CA THR A 299 3.47 42.74 3.46
C THR A 299 3.42 44.06 2.69
N HIS A 300 4.21 44.19 1.63
CA HIS A 300 4.18 45.35 0.73
C HIS A 300 3.11 45.23 -0.36
N LEU A 301 2.37 44.12 -0.41
CA LEU A 301 1.22 44.01 -1.29
C LEU A 301 0.08 44.88 -0.77
N GLU A 302 -0.44 45.73 -1.65
CA GLU A 302 -1.63 46.50 -1.36
C GLU A 302 -2.86 45.57 -1.39
N ILE A 303 -3.58 45.50 -0.27
CA ILE A 303 -4.76 44.63 -0.11
C ILE A 303 -5.84 44.95 -1.15
N ALA A 304 -5.93 46.21 -1.59
CA ALA A 304 -6.87 46.64 -2.63
C ALA A 304 -6.65 45.91 -3.97
N HIS A 305 -5.43 45.46 -4.25
CA HIS A 305 -5.09 44.71 -5.46
C HIS A 305 -5.35 43.20 -5.35
N LEU A 306 -5.76 42.71 -4.18
CA LEU A 306 -6.17 41.33 -4.00
C LEU A 306 -7.65 41.16 -4.39
N PRO A 307 -8.05 39.97 -4.88
CA PRO A 307 -9.46 39.67 -5.09
C PRO A 307 -10.28 39.90 -3.82
N GLN A 308 -11.34 40.71 -3.90
CA GLN A 308 -12.16 41.03 -2.73
C GLN A 308 -13.21 39.95 -2.39
N THR A 309 -13.40 38.99 -3.30
CA THR A 309 -14.32 37.86 -3.13
C THR A 309 -13.69 36.55 -3.60
N GLY A 310 -14.19 35.43 -3.10
CA GLY A 310 -13.71 34.09 -3.46
C GLY A 310 -12.61 33.54 -2.54
N ILE A 311 -11.83 32.59 -3.06
CA ILE A 311 -10.75 31.91 -2.32
C ILE A 311 -9.41 32.47 -2.79
N ILE A 312 -8.65 33.05 -1.86
CA ILE A 312 -7.27 33.49 -2.11
C ILE A 312 -6.32 32.44 -1.53
N ALA A 313 -5.49 31.84 -2.39
CA ALA A 313 -4.44 30.92 -1.97
C ALA A 313 -3.07 31.58 -2.14
N THR A 314 -2.35 31.79 -1.04
CA THR A 314 -1.02 32.41 -1.05
C THR A 314 0.08 31.36 -0.95
N ALA A 315 0.87 31.19 -2.01
CA ALA A 315 2.03 30.31 -2.04
C ALA A 315 3.33 31.11 -2.13
N ALA A 316 4.21 30.98 -1.12
CA ALA A 316 5.52 31.63 -1.11
C ALA A 316 6.50 30.90 -0.17
N PRO A 317 7.83 31.05 -0.35
CA PRO A 317 8.86 30.47 0.52
C PRO A 317 8.73 30.85 2.01
N LYS A 318 9.45 30.13 2.89
CA LYS A 318 9.53 30.50 4.32
C LYS A 318 10.24 31.86 4.46
N GLY A 319 9.76 32.71 5.36
CA GLY A 319 10.36 34.03 5.63
C GLY A 319 9.76 35.19 4.82
N THR A 320 8.93 34.94 3.81
CA THR A 320 8.39 35.99 2.91
C THR A 320 7.17 36.75 3.46
N GLY A 321 6.95 36.77 4.77
CA GLY A 321 5.85 37.53 5.37
C GLY A 321 4.43 37.02 5.15
N LYS A 322 4.19 35.80 4.64
CA LYS A 322 2.83 35.24 4.41
C LYS A 322 1.84 35.48 5.56
N THR A 323 2.23 35.10 6.78
CA THR A 323 1.36 35.26 7.96
C THR A 323 1.15 36.73 8.33
N LYS A 324 2.14 37.61 8.06
CA LYS A 324 2.00 39.05 8.29
C LYS A 324 1.01 39.66 7.29
N LEU A 325 1.07 39.26 6.01
CA LEU A 325 0.06 39.64 5.01
C LEU A 325 -1.34 39.17 5.47
N THR A 326 -1.47 37.92 5.92
CA THR A 326 -2.76 37.43 6.47
C THR A 326 -3.23 38.30 7.63
N ALA A 327 -2.34 38.72 8.53
CA ALA A 327 -2.69 39.63 9.63
C ALA A 327 -3.21 40.99 9.12
N GLN A 328 -2.61 41.56 8.08
CA GLN A 328 -3.08 42.82 7.47
C GLN A 328 -4.48 42.66 6.84
N ILE A 329 -4.70 41.56 6.09
CA ILE A 329 -6.00 41.24 5.47
C ILE A 329 -7.08 41.03 6.54
N VAL A 330 -6.76 40.25 7.57
CA VAL A 330 -7.67 39.92 8.67
C VAL A 330 -7.91 41.14 9.58
N GLY A 331 -6.95 42.05 9.67
CA GLY A 331 -7.03 43.27 10.48
C GLY A 331 -8.19 44.19 10.09
N VAL A 332 -8.57 44.22 8.81
CA VAL A 332 -9.66 45.08 8.30
C VAL A 332 -11.05 44.43 8.36
N SER A 333 -11.15 43.15 8.71
CA SER A 333 -12.43 42.42 8.76
C SER A 333 -13.04 42.44 10.16
N GLU A 334 -14.30 42.85 10.31
CA GLU A 334 -14.97 42.85 11.63
C GLU A 334 -15.22 41.45 12.17
N SER A 335 -15.46 40.48 11.29
CA SER A 335 -15.73 39.08 11.64
C SER A 335 -14.73 38.16 10.96
N VAL A 336 -14.09 37.29 11.75
CA VAL A 336 -13.02 36.42 11.27
C VAL A 336 -13.19 35.05 11.90
N LEU A 337 -13.11 34.02 11.06
CA LEU A 337 -13.05 32.64 11.51
C LEU A 337 -11.80 31.98 10.94
N SER A 338 -10.86 31.59 11.81
CA SER A 338 -9.60 30.97 11.41
C SER A 338 -9.54 29.50 11.86
N ALA A 339 -9.44 28.59 10.90
CA ALA A 339 -9.37 27.15 11.17
C ALA A 339 -7.93 26.61 11.00
N GLY A 340 -7.52 25.70 11.89
CA GLY A 340 -6.23 25.00 11.81
C GLY A 340 -6.30 23.56 12.34
N HIS A 341 -5.19 22.83 12.29
CA HIS A 341 -5.13 21.39 12.64
C HIS A 341 -4.30 21.07 13.89
N ARG A 342 -3.64 22.06 14.49
CA ARG A 342 -2.81 21.85 15.69
C ARG A 342 -3.04 22.96 16.69
N ILE A 343 -3.45 22.59 17.90
CA ILE A 343 -3.78 23.53 18.99
C ILE A 343 -2.65 24.55 19.21
N ALA A 344 -1.42 24.10 19.41
CA ALA A 344 -0.29 24.99 19.69
C ALA A 344 0.01 25.97 18.54
N LEU A 345 -0.08 25.52 17.28
CA LEU A 345 0.10 26.39 16.13
C LEU A 345 -1.06 27.36 15.97
N MET A 346 -2.28 26.92 16.26
CA MET A 346 -3.48 27.75 16.13
C MET A 346 -3.49 28.85 17.20
N ARG A 347 -3.12 28.55 18.45
CA ARG A 347 -2.96 29.57 19.51
C ARG A 347 -1.93 30.63 19.12
N ASN A 348 -0.75 30.23 18.65
CA ASN A 348 0.25 31.19 18.18
C ASN A 348 -0.24 32.00 16.96
N LEU A 349 -0.99 31.37 16.06
CA LEU A 349 -1.58 32.07 14.91
C LEU A 349 -2.64 33.08 15.35
N CYS A 350 -3.53 32.71 16.30
CA CYS A 350 -4.52 33.61 16.89
C CYS A 350 -3.87 34.87 17.46
N GLU A 351 -2.85 34.70 18.29
CA GLU A 351 -2.08 35.81 18.88
C GLU A 351 -1.52 36.75 17.80
N ARG A 352 -0.94 36.18 16.73
CA ARG A 352 -0.36 36.96 15.62
C ARG A 352 -1.39 37.64 14.72
N LEU A 353 -2.62 37.13 14.68
CA LEU A 353 -3.72 37.66 13.86
C LEU A 353 -4.68 38.55 14.67
N GLY A 354 -4.44 38.71 15.98
CA GLY A 354 -5.37 39.42 16.88
C GLY A 354 -6.73 38.73 16.93
N LEU A 355 -6.74 37.41 17.11
CA LEU A 355 -7.95 36.59 17.24
C LEU A 355 -7.98 35.93 18.61
N ASP A 356 -9.17 35.64 19.10
CA ASP A 356 -9.35 34.82 20.30
C ASP A 356 -9.35 33.34 19.91
N TYR A 357 -8.65 32.51 20.67
CA TYR A 357 -8.73 31.07 20.47
C TYR A 357 -9.98 30.52 21.13
N ARG A 358 -10.75 29.68 20.43
CA ARG A 358 -12.05 29.16 20.89
C ARG A 358 -12.00 28.56 22.31
N GLY A 359 -10.96 27.78 22.63
CA GLY A 359 -10.82 27.17 23.96
C GLY A 359 -10.53 28.16 25.09
N ASP A 360 -10.22 29.41 24.77
CA ASP A 360 -9.98 30.47 25.74
C ASP A 360 -11.22 31.37 25.93
N LEU A 361 -12.28 31.16 25.12
CA LEU A 361 -13.59 31.85 25.18
C LEU A 361 -14.61 31.16 26.10
N ASP A 362 -14.18 30.13 26.84
CA ASP A 362 -15.06 29.38 27.74
C ASP A 362 -15.55 30.26 28.91
N ARG A 363 -16.75 29.95 29.40
CA ARG A 363 -17.41 30.68 30.50
C ARG A 363 -17.50 29.81 31.75
N GLN A 364 -17.11 30.37 32.90
CA GLN A 364 -17.39 29.78 34.22
C GLN A 364 -18.12 30.82 35.08
N GLY A 365 -19.28 30.47 35.62
CA GLY A 365 -20.07 31.37 36.47
C GLY A 365 -20.51 32.67 35.78
N GLY A 366 -20.75 32.64 34.47
CA GLY A 366 -21.17 33.82 33.68
C GLY A 366 -20.03 34.78 33.31
N ARG A 367 -18.78 34.50 33.71
CA ARG A 367 -17.58 35.26 33.31
C ARG A 367 -16.74 34.45 32.32
N PHE A 368 -16.11 35.13 31.37
CA PHE A 368 -15.17 34.51 30.45
C PHE A 368 -13.88 34.16 31.20
N ILE A 369 -13.30 33.00 30.88
CA ILE A 369 -12.06 32.53 31.51
C ILE A 369 -10.88 33.42 31.10
N ASN A 370 -10.82 33.86 29.83
CA ASN A 370 -9.90 34.89 29.34
C ASN A 370 -10.60 35.79 28.29
N GLY A 371 -10.53 37.11 28.44
CA GLY A 371 -11.00 38.08 27.42
C GLY A 371 -12.44 38.62 27.58
N SER A 372 -12.75 39.69 26.82
CA SER A 372 -14.08 40.32 26.76
C SER A 372 -15.05 39.48 25.93
N GLY A 373 -16.30 39.43 26.36
CA GLY A 373 -17.30 38.55 25.76
C GLY A 373 -17.73 38.87 24.34
N TYR A 374 -18.18 37.81 23.65
CA TYR A 374 -18.61 37.78 22.25
C TYR A 374 -17.49 38.20 21.28
N ALA A 375 -16.56 37.27 21.01
CA ALA A 375 -15.54 37.45 19.99
C ALA A 375 -16.12 37.13 18.60
N MET A 376 -16.22 38.13 17.73
CA MET A 376 -16.52 37.94 16.30
C MET A 376 -15.30 37.47 15.50
N ARG A 377 -14.14 37.37 16.17
CA ARG A 377 -12.82 37.11 15.60
C ARG A 377 -12.19 35.91 16.29
N VAL A 378 -12.50 34.71 15.82
CA VAL A 378 -12.19 33.46 16.52
C VAL A 378 -11.30 32.55 15.68
N GLY A 379 -10.31 31.96 16.33
CA GLY A 379 -9.55 30.84 15.77
C GLY A 379 -9.82 29.53 16.49
N PHE A 380 -9.82 28.41 15.76
CA PHE A 380 -10.10 27.08 16.34
C PHE A 380 -9.34 25.96 15.63
N CYS A 381 -9.19 24.85 16.33
CA CYS A 381 -8.62 23.63 15.78
C CYS A 381 -9.76 22.70 15.31
N VAL A 382 -9.73 22.29 14.04
CA VAL A 382 -10.79 21.46 13.41
C VAL A 382 -10.82 20.06 14.01
N ASP A 383 -9.65 19.53 14.38
CA ASP A 383 -9.49 18.17 14.90
C ASP A 383 -9.46 18.10 16.44
N ALA A 384 -9.80 19.19 17.14
CA ALA A 384 -9.87 19.15 18.60
C ALA A 384 -11.07 18.32 19.05
N PRO A 385 -10.91 17.37 20.00
CA PRO A 385 -12.06 16.70 20.60
C PRO A 385 -12.96 17.76 21.24
N ALA A 386 -14.27 17.60 21.02
CA ALA A 386 -15.31 18.49 21.52
C ALA A 386 -15.34 18.54 23.06
#